data_AF-A0A7J5DX83-F1
#
_entry.id   AF-A0A7J5DX83-F1
#
_cell.length_a   1.000
_cell.length_b   1.000
_cell.length_c   1.000
_cell.angle_alpha   90.00
_cell.angle_beta   90.00
_cell.angle_gamma   90.00
#
_symmetry.space_group_name_H-M   'P 1'
#
loop_
_entity.id
_entity.type
_entity.pdbx_description
1 polymer ?
#
loop_
_entity_poly.entity_id
_entity_poly.type
_entity_poly.pdbx_seq_one_letter_code
_entity_poly.pdbx_strand_id
1 'polypeptide(L)'
;MSQEHSSSPDLTSDLDDRFVFDFVAYDDLAAGQRWSTWLSVEPLSRGPEPRPDWLVTSQGAIDTDLGVLKTGKEADVFLLDRTDPHDPAQSVVMAAKRYRSTEHRTFHRAATYTEGRSMRRSRDERALKRKSTFGREVAAGEWAVSEWTALNRCWSLGLPVPYPVQIDGTEILMEWITGPDGESAPRLAQTRPDPTLLASYYEQLREAMLTLVQSGLVHGDLSPYNILAAGERLAIIDLPQLVDLVGNAQGFDFLLRDCTNICTWFARRGLEVDPQELFGELMAHAF
;
A
#
# COMPACT_ATOMS: atom_id res chain seq x y z
N MET A 1 65.56 37.63 -18.41
CA MET A 1 64.17 38.06 -18.63
C MET A 1 63.33 37.45 -17.53
N SER A 2 63.04 38.23 -16.49
CA SER A 2 62.23 37.81 -15.34
C SER A 2 60.76 37.87 -15.76
N GLN A 3 60.00 36.78 -15.58
CA GLN A 3 58.55 36.78 -15.76
C GLN A 3 57.89 37.22 -14.45
N GLU A 4 57.19 38.35 -14.48
CA GLU A 4 56.30 38.79 -13.40
C GLU A 4 55.07 37.86 -13.36
N HIS A 5 54.83 37.25 -12.20
CA HIS A 5 53.57 36.59 -11.88
C HIS A 5 52.52 37.68 -11.62
N SER A 6 51.63 37.91 -12.58
CA SER A 6 50.39 38.67 -12.36
C SER A 6 49.49 37.85 -11.44
N SER A 7 49.31 38.31 -10.21
CA SER A 7 48.35 37.72 -9.26
C SER A 7 46.93 38.06 -9.72
N SER A 8 46.11 37.04 -10.00
CA SER A 8 44.69 37.23 -10.29
C SER A 8 44.00 37.88 -9.07
N PRO A 9 43.13 38.89 -9.26
CA PRO A 9 42.39 39.47 -8.14
C PRO A 9 41.42 38.44 -7.56
N ASP A 10 41.42 38.32 -6.24
CA ASP A 10 40.50 37.48 -5.49
C ASP A 10 39.10 38.14 -5.48
N LEU A 11 38.25 37.72 -6.42
CA LEU A 11 36.91 38.22 -6.65
C LEU A 11 35.92 37.92 -5.51
N THR A 12 36.34 37.20 -4.46
CA THR A 12 35.45 36.78 -3.37
C THR A 12 35.38 37.78 -2.21
N SER A 13 36.31 38.74 -2.15
CA SER A 13 36.48 39.62 -0.98
C SER A 13 35.50 40.80 -0.87
N ASP A 14 34.64 41.01 -1.88
CA ASP A 14 33.74 42.17 -2.00
C ASP A 14 32.26 41.79 -2.28
N LEU A 15 31.88 40.53 -2.02
CA LEU A 15 30.51 40.07 -2.22
C LEU A 15 29.62 40.53 -1.05
N ASP A 16 28.61 41.33 -1.35
CA ASP A 16 27.59 41.78 -0.39
C ASP A 16 26.81 40.57 0.14
N ASP A 17 26.82 40.36 1.47
CA ASP A 17 26.17 39.24 2.16
C ASP A 17 24.68 39.07 1.80
N ARG A 18 24.00 40.12 1.31
CA ARG A 18 22.61 40.01 0.83
C ARG A 18 22.46 39.26 -0.49
N PHE A 19 23.56 39.06 -1.22
CA PHE A 19 23.65 38.30 -2.46
C PHE A 19 24.50 37.03 -2.32
N VAL A 20 25.03 36.78 -1.13
CA VAL A 20 25.70 35.52 -0.77
C VAL A 20 24.67 34.64 -0.05
N PHE A 21 24.32 33.54 -0.68
CA PHE A 21 23.55 32.47 -0.05
C PHE A 21 24.41 31.21 -0.03
N ASP A 22 24.36 30.47 1.06
CA ASP A 22 24.98 29.15 1.16
C ASP A 22 24.25 28.21 0.20
N PHE A 23 24.77 28.09 -1.02
CA PHE A 23 24.30 27.08 -1.97
C PHE A 23 24.90 25.73 -1.56
N VAL A 24 24.11 24.95 -0.83
CA VAL A 24 24.40 23.53 -0.64
C VAL A 24 23.82 22.78 -1.84
N ALA A 25 24.68 22.24 -2.70
CA ALA A 25 24.25 21.36 -3.76
C ALA A 25 23.66 20.08 -3.13
N TYR A 26 22.34 19.90 -3.20
CA TYR A 26 21.64 18.70 -2.73
C TYR A 26 21.84 17.48 -3.64
N ASP A 27 22.73 17.56 -4.63
CA ASP A 27 22.92 16.49 -5.62
C ASP A 27 23.48 15.20 -4.99
N ASP A 28 24.17 15.30 -3.85
CA ASP A 28 24.71 14.16 -3.10
C ASP A 28 23.75 13.74 -1.97
N LEU A 29 22.73 12.95 -2.34
CA LEU A 29 21.83 12.30 -1.38
C LEU A 29 22.57 11.26 -0.52
N ALA A 30 22.19 11.12 0.75
CA ALA A 30 22.79 10.12 1.62
C ALA A 30 22.39 8.69 1.21
N ALA A 31 23.10 7.70 1.74
CA ALA A 31 22.75 6.30 1.51
C ALA A 31 21.31 6.00 1.98
N GLY A 32 20.51 5.37 1.11
CA GLY A 32 19.10 5.08 1.38
C GLY A 32 18.14 6.24 1.08
N GLN A 33 18.62 7.33 0.50
CA GLN A 33 17.80 8.45 0.06
C GLN A 33 17.62 8.48 -1.45
N ARG A 34 16.47 8.99 -1.89
CA ARG A 34 16.17 9.33 -3.28
C ARG A 34 15.28 10.57 -3.31
N TRP A 35 15.27 11.31 -4.42
CA TRP A 35 14.23 12.31 -4.65
C TRP A 35 12.85 11.64 -4.71
N SER A 36 11.85 12.29 -4.11
CA SER A 36 10.46 11.85 -4.19
C SER A 36 10.03 11.71 -5.64
N THR A 37 9.45 10.56 -5.98
CA THR A 37 8.97 10.31 -7.35
C THR A 37 7.54 10.82 -7.58
N TRP A 38 6.95 11.52 -6.61
CA TRP A 38 5.57 12.01 -6.65
C TRP A 38 5.22 12.76 -7.94
N LEU A 39 6.05 13.73 -8.35
CA LEU A 39 5.83 14.48 -9.58
C LEU A 39 6.41 13.80 -10.83
N SER A 40 7.24 12.77 -10.66
CA SER A 40 7.84 11.99 -11.74
C SER A 40 6.90 10.93 -12.30
N VAL A 41 6.02 10.36 -11.46
CA VAL A 41 5.00 9.41 -11.91
C VAL A 41 3.85 10.10 -12.63
N GLU A 42 3.18 9.35 -13.51
CA GLU A 42 1.97 9.82 -14.20
C GLU A 42 0.87 10.22 -13.19
N PRO A 43 0.01 11.20 -13.51
CA PRO A 43 -1.06 11.63 -12.59
C PRO A 43 -2.00 10.51 -12.12
N LEU A 44 -2.25 9.49 -12.95
CA LEU A 44 -3.10 8.33 -12.59
C LEU A 44 -2.39 7.32 -11.67
N SER A 45 -1.07 7.45 -11.51
CA SER A 45 -0.27 6.68 -10.55
C SER A 45 -0.19 7.37 -9.19
N ARG A 46 -0.93 8.46 -8.98
CA ARG A 46 -1.05 9.18 -7.71
C ARG A 46 -2.39 8.87 -7.07
N GLY A 47 -2.41 8.95 -5.74
CA GLY A 47 -3.58 8.67 -4.94
C GLY A 47 -4.80 9.51 -5.31
N PRO A 48 -6.00 9.00 -5.03
CA PRO A 48 -7.26 9.66 -5.37
C PRO A 48 -7.43 10.94 -4.54
N GLU A 49 -8.24 11.85 -5.07
CA GLU A 49 -8.64 13.07 -4.35
C GLU A 49 -9.92 12.82 -3.53
N PRO A 50 -10.13 13.53 -2.40
CA PRO A 50 -9.22 14.49 -1.79
C PRO A 50 -7.98 13.83 -1.17
N ARG A 51 -6.81 14.48 -1.33
CA ARG A 51 -5.57 13.98 -0.74
C ARG A 51 -5.54 14.31 0.76
N PRO A 52 -5.00 13.43 1.61
CA PRO A 52 -4.82 13.76 3.01
C PRO A 52 -3.86 14.94 3.21
N ASP A 53 -4.15 15.79 4.20
CA ASP A 53 -3.34 16.99 4.49
C ASP A 53 -1.91 16.66 4.94
N TRP A 54 -1.69 15.44 5.44
CA TRP A 54 -0.37 14.95 5.84
C TRP A 54 0.53 14.62 4.65
N LEU A 55 0.00 14.53 3.43
CA LEU A 55 0.76 14.07 2.27
C LEU A 55 1.68 15.16 1.73
N VAL A 56 2.99 14.89 1.79
CA VAL A 56 4.02 15.74 1.20
C VAL A 56 4.08 15.51 -0.31
N THR A 57 3.72 16.54 -1.09
CA THR A 57 3.67 16.50 -2.56
C THR A 57 4.71 17.38 -3.25
N SER A 58 5.59 18.03 -2.48
CA SER A 58 6.57 18.97 -3.03
C SER A 58 7.59 18.28 -3.94
N GLN A 59 8.06 19.00 -4.96
CA GLN A 59 9.02 18.46 -5.93
C GLN A 59 10.40 18.18 -5.30
N GLY A 60 10.78 18.99 -4.31
CA GLY A 60 12.05 18.88 -3.61
C GLY A 60 12.03 17.91 -2.43
N ALA A 61 10.93 17.18 -2.21
CA ALA A 61 10.90 16.20 -1.13
C ALA A 61 11.88 15.05 -1.37
N ILE A 62 12.48 14.57 -0.28
CA ILE A 62 13.41 13.44 -0.27
C ILE A 62 12.72 12.27 0.41
N ASP A 63 12.72 11.12 -0.26
CA ASP A 63 12.32 9.82 0.27
C ASP A 63 13.55 9.17 0.93
N THR A 64 13.47 8.85 2.23
CA THR A 64 14.50 8.18 3.02
C THR A 64 13.99 6.83 3.51
N ASP A 65 14.65 5.72 3.11
CA ASP A 65 14.33 4.40 3.62
C ASP A 65 14.70 4.28 5.11
N LEU A 66 13.70 4.04 5.96
CA LEU A 66 13.88 3.85 7.41
C LEU A 66 14.12 2.38 7.80
N GLY A 67 13.94 1.46 6.84
CA GLY A 67 14.21 0.04 7.00
C GLY A 67 13.00 -0.87 6.76
N VAL A 68 13.22 -2.18 6.92
CA VAL A 68 12.20 -3.20 6.64
C VAL A 68 11.17 -3.25 7.77
N LEU A 69 9.90 -3.02 7.45
CA LEU A 69 8.78 -3.26 8.34
C LEU A 69 8.39 -4.74 8.39
N LYS A 70 8.30 -5.36 7.20
CA LYS A 70 7.91 -6.78 7.07
C LYS A 70 8.48 -7.39 5.81
N THR A 71 9.13 -8.55 5.94
CA THR A 71 9.53 -9.37 4.79
C THR A 71 8.40 -10.32 4.40
N GLY A 72 8.15 -10.46 3.11
CA GLY A 72 7.16 -11.38 2.56
C GLY A 72 7.71 -12.23 1.43
N LYS A 73 6.94 -13.27 1.05
CA LYS A 73 7.30 -14.17 -0.05
C LYS A 73 7.27 -13.45 -1.41
N GLU A 74 6.32 -12.53 -1.57
CA GLU A 74 6.03 -11.88 -2.86
C GLU A 74 6.39 -10.40 -2.87
N ALA A 75 6.39 -9.76 -1.70
CA ALA A 75 6.77 -8.37 -1.53
C ALA A 75 7.36 -8.17 -0.14
N ASP A 76 8.22 -7.17 -0.01
CA ASP A 76 8.65 -6.62 1.27
C ASP A 76 7.94 -5.29 1.51
N VAL A 77 7.72 -4.97 2.78
CA VAL A 77 7.19 -3.68 3.21
C VAL A 77 8.29 -2.97 3.99
N PHE A 78 8.59 -1.74 3.60
CA PHE A 78 9.55 -0.85 4.25
C PHE A 78 8.82 0.34 4.87
N LEU A 79 9.44 0.96 5.86
CA LEU A 79 9.08 2.32 6.27
C LEU A 79 9.92 3.31 5.48
N LEU A 80 9.29 4.37 4.99
CA LEU A 80 9.91 5.42 4.20
C LEU A 80 9.46 6.76 4.75
N ASP A 81 10.40 7.63 5.07
CA ASP A 81 10.14 9.03 5.41
C ASP A 81 10.21 9.89 4.15
N ARG A 82 9.20 10.72 3.90
CA ARG A 82 9.22 11.74 2.86
C ARG A 82 9.21 13.11 3.51
N THR A 83 10.29 13.86 3.33
CA THR A 83 10.47 15.18 3.95
C THR A 83 10.93 16.21 2.93
N ASP A 84 10.34 17.41 2.96
CA ASP A 84 10.89 18.55 2.23
C ASP A 84 12.05 19.18 3.01
N PRO A 85 13.28 19.21 2.47
CA PRO A 85 14.42 19.81 3.18
C PRO A 85 14.28 21.32 3.39
N HIS A 86 13.45 22.02 2.61
CA HIS A 86 13.19 23.46 2.76
C HIS A 86 12.04 23.77 3.72
N ASP A 87 11.19 22.79 4.00
CA ASP A 87 10.12 22.86 4.99
C ASP A 87 10.05 21.54 5.78
N PRO A 88 10.94 21.32 6.77
CA PRO A 88 10.99 20.07 7.51
C PRO A 88 9.72 19.75 8.32
N ALA A 89 8.82 20.72 8.49
CA ALA A 89 7.49 20.47 9.07
C ALA A 89 6.59 19.66 8.11
N GLN A 90 6.89 19.66 6.81
CA GLN A 90 6.31 18.77 5.81
C GLN A 90 7.13 17.49 5.75
N SER A 91 6.82 16.58 6.68
CA SER A 91 7.40 15.24 6.78
C SER A 91 6.29 14.22 7.00
N VAL A 92 6.43 13.05 6.37
CA VAL A 92 5.51 11.93 6.56
C VAL A 92 6.23 10.60 6.45
N VAL A 93 5.97 9.71 7.41
CA VAL A 93 6.37 8.29 7.31
C VAL A 93 5.24 7.48 6.66
N MET A 94 5.60 6.70 5.65
CA MET A 94 4.71 5.88 4.84
C MET A 94 5.19 4.44 4.78
N ALA A 95 4.29 3.53 4.38
CA ALA A 95 4.64 2.15 4.08
C ALA A 95 4.93 2.01 2.58
N ALA A 96 6.12 1.49 2.25
CA ALA A 96 6.53 1.19 0.89
C ALA A 96 6.49 -0.32 0.64
N LYS A 97 5.50 -0.81 -0.10
CA LYS A 97 5.39 -2.22 -0.50
C LYS A 97 6.09 -2.42 -1.84
N ARG A 98 7.21 -3.13 -1.83
CA ARG A 98 8.06 -3.41 -2.99
C ARG A 98 7.91 -4.88 -3.40
N TYR A 99 7.34 -5.11 -4.58
CA TYR A 99 7.16 -6.46 -5.11
C TYR A 99 8.47 -7.07 -5.59
N ARG A 100 8.73 -8.32 -5.20
CA ARG A 100 9.92 -9.06 -5.62
C ARG A 100 9.77 -9.52 -7.07
N SER A 101 10.86 -9.46 -7.82
CA SER A 101 10.96 -10.20 -9.07
C SER A 101 10.89 -11.72 -8.79
N THR A 102 10.35 -12.49 -9.74
CA THR A 102 9.97 -13.90 -9.56
C THR A 102 11.11 -14.88 -9.24
N GLU A 103 12.36 -14.42 -9.08
CA GLU A 103 13.51 -15.23 -8.66
C GLU A 103 13.37 -15.76 -7.22
N HIS A 104 12.59 -15.10 -6.36
CA HIS A 104 12.45 -15.45 -4.94
C HIS A 104 11.21 -16.29 -4.60
N ARG A 105 10.40 -16.69 -5.58
CA ARG A 105 9.22 -17.54 -5.32
C ARG A 105 9.64 -18.99 -5.18
N THR A 106 9.81 -19.46 -3.94
CA THR A 106 9.75 -20.90 -3.64
C THR A 106 8.32 -21.35 -3.91
N PHE A 107 8.12 -22.05 -5.03
CA PHE A 107 6.85 -22.59 -5.52
C PHE A 107 6.05 -23.24 -4.40
N HIS A 108 4.83 -22.77 -4.13
CA HIS A 108 3.67 -23.60 -3.77
C HIS A 108 2.38 -22.76 -3.80
N ARG A 109 1.36 -23.27 -4.53
CA ARG A 109 -0.07 -22.86 -4.58
C ARG A 109 -0.50 -21.66 -5.45
N ALA A 110 -0.18 -21.69 -6.74
CA ALA A 110 -0.80 -20.77 -7.73
C ALA A 110 -1.85 -21.43 -8.64
N ALA A 111 -2.40 -22.60 -8.28
CA ALA A 111 -3.26 -23.39 -9.17
C ALA A 111 -4.77 -23.19 -8.99
N THR A 112 -5.24 -22.24 -8.16
CA THR A 112 -6.68 -22.08 -7.88
C THR A 112 -7.21 -20.66 -8.15
N TYR A 113 -6.34 -19.67 -8.34
CA TYR A 113 -6.74 -18.26 -8.44
C TYR A 113 -6.92 -17.72 -9.87
N THR A 114 -6.82 -18.56 -10.91
CA THR A 114 -6.82 -18.08 -12.31
C THR A 114 -7.78 -18.86 -13.23
N GLU A 115 -8.78 -19.54 -12.70
CA GLU A 115 -9.76 -20.25 -13.55
C GLU A 115 -10.93 -19.37 -14.01
N GLY A 116 -11.09 -18.15 -13.48
CA GLY A 116 -12.17 -17.22 -13.92
C GLY A 116 -11.80 -16.24 -15.03
N ARG A 117 -10.52 -16.14 -15.42
CA ARG A 117 -10.03 -15.04 -16.31
C ARG A 117 -9.77 -15.45 -17.76
N SER A 118 -10.04 -16.70 -18.15
CA SER A 118 -9.56 -17.28 -19.41
C SER A 118 -10.54 -17.17 -20.60
N MET A 119 -11.21 -16.03 -20.81
CA MET A 119 -12.08 -15.90 -21.98
C MET A 119 -11.92 -14.63 -22.83
N ARG A 120 -10.78 -13.94 -22.74
CA ARG A 120 -10.39 -12.91 -23.72
C ARG A 120 -8.89 -12.66 -23.67
N ARG A 121 -8.11 -13.37 -24.52
CA ARG A 121 -6.82 -12.96 -25.17
C ARG A 121 -5.97 -14.18 -25.57
N SER A 122 -6.38 -14.90 -26.61
CA SER A 122 -5.59 -16.00 -27.21
C SER A 122 -4.49 -15.53 -28.19
N ARG A 123 -3.79 -14.42 -27.88
CA ARG A 123 -2.60 -14.00 -28.65
C ARG A 123 -1.34 -13.73 -27.83
N ASP A 124 -1.44 -13.57 -26.51
CA ASP A 124 -0.29 -13.23 -25.65
C ASP A 124 0.33 -14.45 -24.92
N GLU A 125 -0.32 -15.61 -25.00
CA GLU A 125 0.08 -16.85 -24.30
C GLU A 125 1.45 -17.41 -24.75
N ARG A 126 1.94 -17.01 -25.93
CA ARG A 126 3.25 -17.44 -26.45
C ARG A 126 4.43 -16.61 -25.93
N ALA A 127 4.20 -15.42 -25.36
CA ALA A 127 5.26 -14.59 -24.78
C ALA A 127 5.61 -15.01 -23.34
N LEU A 128 4.61 -15.38 -22.54
CA LEU A 128 4.80 -15.86 -21.15
C LEU A 128 5.54 -17.21 -21.04
N LYS A 129 5.66 -17.96 -22.14
CA LYS A 129 6.33 -19.27 -22.15
C LYS A 129 7.86 -19.19 -22.24
N ARG A 130 8.45 -18.01 -22.38
CA ARG A 130 9.90 -17.79 -22.30
C ARG A 130 10.24 -17.00 -21.03
N LYS A 131 10.83 -17.69 -20.06
CA LYS A 131 11.35 -17.19 -18.78
C LYS A 131 12.51 -16.17 -18.97
N SER A 132 12.28 -15.05 -19.65
CA SER A 132 13.25 -13.95 -19.75
C SER A 132 13.15 -13.04 -18.52
N THR A 133 14.23 -12.32 -18.18
CA THR A 133 14.23 -11.25 -17.16
C THR A 133 13.08 -10.27 -17.38
N PHE A 134 12.84 -9.89 -18.64
CA PHE A 134 11.73 -9.03 -19.04
C PHE A 134 10.34 -9.58 -18.68
N GLY A 135 10.04 -10.87 -18.94
CA GLY A 135 8.74 -11.46 -18.59
C GLY A 135 8.48 -11.51 -17.08
N ARG A 136 9.53 -11.45 -16.27
CA ARG A 136 9.46 -11.48 -14.79
C ARG A 136 9.20 -10.10 -14.19
N GLU A 137 9.79 -9.06 -14.77
CA GLU A 137 9.52 -7.66 -14.44
C GLU A 137 8.07 -7.29 -14.80
N VAL A 138 7.60 -7.72 -15.98
CA VAL A 138 6.20 -7.54 -16.40
C VAL A 138 5.23 -8.17 -15.40
N ALA A 139 5.49 -9.41 -14.96
CA ALA A 139 4.64 -10.09 -13.99
C ALA A 139 4.61 -9.36 -12.63
N ALA A 140 5.76 -8.90 -12.10
CA ALA A 140 5.80 -8.15 -10.84
C ALA A 140 5.03 -6.81 -10.95
N GLY A 141 5.14 -6.13 -12.10
CA GLY A 141 4.36 -4.93 -12.40
C GLY A 141 2.85 -5.19 -12.41
N GLU A 142 2.40 -6.32 -12.96
CA GLU A 142 0.98 -6.69 -12.95
C GLU A 142 0.41 -6.86 -11.52
N TRP A 143 1.19 -7.43 -10.59
CA TRP A 143 0.76 -7.55 -9.18
C TRP A 143 0.64 -6.20 -8.51
N ALA A 144 1.64 -5.32 -8.66
CA ALA A 144 1.61 -3.98 -8.11
C ALA A 144 0.43 -3.17 -8.68
N VAL A 145 0.21 -3.20 -9.99
CA VAL A 145 -0.92 -2.51 -10.64
C VAL A 145 -2.27 -3.07 -10.17
N SER A 146 -2.38 -4.39 -9.97
CA SER A 146 -3.60 -5.01 -9.46
C SER A 146 -3.90 -4.56 -8.03
N GLU A 147 -2.91 -4.58 -7.14
CA GLU A 147 -3.09 -4.08 -5.77
C GLU A 147 -3.37 -2.59 -5.74
N TRP A 148 -2.67 -1.79 -6.54
CA TRP A 148 -2.93 -0.36 -6.70
C TRP A 148 -4.39 -0.09 -7.09
N THR A 149 -4.88 -0.82 -8.09
CA THR A 149 -6.28 -0.69 -8.57
C THR A 149 -7.27 -1.07 -7.47
N ALA A 150 -7.00 -2.17 -6.76
CA ALA A 150 -7.83 -2.64 -5.65
C ALA A 150 -7.87 -1.63 -4.50
N LEU A 151 -6.70 -1.13 -4.07
CA LEU A 151 -6.57 -0.17 -2.97
C LEU A 151 -7.25 1.15 -3.30
N ASN A 152 -7.08 1.69 -4.52
CA ASN A 152 -7.77 2.88 -4.99
C ASN A 152 -9.29 2.71 -4.99
N ARG A 153 -9.78 1.56 -5.48
CA ARG A 153 -11.20 1.27 -5.52
C ARG A 153 -11.77 1.16 -4.11
N CYS A 154 -11.12 0.42 -3.23
CA CYS A 154 -11.56 0.26 -1.85
C CYS A 154 -11.56 1.58 -1.08
N TRP A 155 -10.51 2.38 -1.23
CA TRP A 155 -10.44 3.68 -0.58
C TRP A 155 -11.55 4.62 -1.10
N SER A 156 -11.79 4.65 -2.41
CA SER A 156 -12.86 5.45 -3.03
C SER A 156 -14.27 5.01 -2.60
N LEU A 157 -14.44 3.76 -2.16
CA LEU A 157 -15.68 3.26 -1.56
C LEU A 157 -15.84 3.64 -0.08
N GLY A 158 -14.87 4.35 0.51
CA GLY A 158 -14.86 4.69 1.93
C GLY A 158 -14.48 3.53 2.85
N LEU A 159 -13.94 2.44 2.30
CA LEU A 159 -13.49 1.32 3.11
C LEU A 159 -12.31 1.72 3.99
N PRO A 160 -12.20 1.16 5.21
CA PRO A 160 -11.08 1.42 6.09
C PRO A 160 -9.83 0.69 5.55
N VAL A 161 -9.15 1.29 4.58
CA VAL A 161 -7.91 0.77 3.98
C VAL A 161 -6.85 1.87 4.00
N PRO A 162 -5.54 1.53 3.96
CA PRO A 162 -4.50 2.54 3.85
C PRO A 162 -4.72 3.46 2.64
N TYR A 163 -4.55 4.77 2.82
CA TYR A 163 -4.58 5.67 1.66
C TYR A 163 -3.50 5.27 0.63
N PRO A 164 -3.85 4.99 -0.63
CA PRO A 164 -2.88 4.69 -1.68
C PRO A 164 -2.20 5.99 -2.11
N VAL A 165 -0.94 6.20 -1.71
CA VAL A 165 -0.21 7.44 -2.01
C VAL A 165 0.20 7.45 -3.48
N GLN A 166 0.99 6.48 -3.94
CA GLN A 166 1.38 6.39 -5.34
C GLN A 166 1.85 4.98 -5.70
N ILE A 167 1.90 4.69 -7.00
CA ILE A 167 2.58 3.52 -7.57
C ILE A 167 3.72 3.98 -8.50
N ASP A 168 4.89 3.37 -8.36
CA ASP A 168 6.04 3.58 -9.24
C ASP A 168 6.67 2.23 -9.61
N GLY A 169 6.43 1.79 -10.84
CA GLY A 169 6.84 0.46 -11.32
C GLY A 169 6.22 -0.67 -10.50
N THR A 170 7.00 -1.21 -9.56
CA THR A 170 6.61 -2.36 -8.69
C THR A 170 6.49 -1.97 -7.21
N GLU A 171 6.63 -0.68 -6.89
CA GLU A 171 6.50 -0.14 -5.55
C GLU A 171 5.16 0.59 -5.39
N ILE A 172 4.46 0.30 -4.29
CA ILE A 172 3.31 1.08 -3.86
C ILE A 172 3.68 1.79 -2.56
N LEU A 173 3.58 3.11 -2.54
CA LEU A 173 3.58 3.90 -1.32
C LEU A 173 2.14 4.04 -0.84
N MET A 174 1.92 3.83 0.45
CA MET A 174 0.61 3.95 1.09
C MET A 174 0.75 4.44 2.54
N GLU A 175 -0.36 4.89 3.11
CA GLU A 175 -0.44 5.28 4.52
C GLU A 175 0.17 4.22 5.43
N TRP A 176 1.05 4.66 6.34
CA TRP A 176 1.51 3.82 7.42
C TRP A 176 0.49 3.88 8.56
N ILE A 177 -0.20 2.76 8.78
CA ILE A 177 -1.23 2.67 9.82
C ILE A 177 -0.56 2.52 11.19
N THR A 178 -0.70 3.54 12.03
CA THR A 178 -0.10 3.61 13.36
C THR A 178 -1.12 3.44 14.48
N GLY A 179 -0.68 2.89 15.60
CA GLY A 179 -1.41 2.85 16.86
C GLY A 179 -1.34 4.18 17.61
N PRO A 180 -2.06 4.32 18.74
CA PRO A 180 -2.04 5.52 19.58
C PRO A 180 -0.67 5.89 20.16
N ASP A 181 0.26 4.94 20.19
CA ASP A 181 1.65 5.08 20.64
C ASP A 181 2.59 5.57 19.54
N GLY A 182 2.10 5.74 18.29
CA GLY A 182 2.90 6.10 17.14
C GLY A 182 3.69 4.93 16.55
N GLU A 183 3.51 3.71 17.05
CA GLU A 183 4.10 2.50 16.47
C GLU A 183 3.18 1.90 15.40
N SER A 184 3.69 0.90 14.66
CA SER A 184 2.86 0.18 13.68
C SER A 184 1.66 -0.46 14.36
N ALA A 185 0.45 -0.23 13.82
CA ALA A 185 -0.75 -0.84 14.35
C ALA A 185 -0.63 -2.39 14.34
N PRO A 186 -0.94 -3.07 15.46
CA PRO A 186 -0.90 -4.53 15.52
C PRO A 186 -1.94 -5.15 14.60
N ARG A 187 -1.72 -6.40 14.17
CA ARG A 187 -2.77 -7.16 13.49
C ARG A 187 -3.89 -7.45 14.47
N LEU A 188 -5.14 -7.43 14.02
CA LEU A 188 -6.31 -7.76 14.83
C LEU A 188 -6.10 -9.11 15.54
N ALA A 189 -5.53 -10.11 14.84
CA ALA A 189 -5.15 -11.41 15.40
C ALA A 189 -4.34 -11.35 16.71
N GLN A 190 -3.49 -10.34 16.88
CA GLN A 190 -2.59 -10.13 18.01
C GLN A 190 -3.25 -9.35 19.16
N THR A 191 -4.43 -8.77 18.93
CA THR A 191 -5.13 -7.94 19.93
C THR A 191 -6.03 -8.73 20.86
N ARG A 192 -6.31 -8.12 22.01
CA ARG A 192 -7.28 -8.55 23.02
C ARG A 192 -8.13 -7.35 23.45
N PRO A 193 -9.03 -6.86 22.59
CA PRO A 193 -9.89 -5.72 22.92
C PRO A 193 -10.84 -6.08 24.07
N ASP A 194 -11.25 -5.08 24.83
CA ASP A 194 -12.37 -5.22 25.77
C ASP A 194 -13.71 -5.43 25.01
N PRO A 195 -14.79 -5.85 25.68
CA PRO A 195 -16.06 -6.14 25.01
C PRO A 195 -16.66 -4.98 24.21
N THR A 196 -16.49 -3.73 24.66
CA THR A 196 -17.02 -2.56 23.97
C THR A 196 -16.26 -2.31 22.67
N LEU A 197 -14.92 -2.34 22.73
CA LEU A 197 -14.09 -2.19 21.55
C LEU A 197 -14.25 -3.38 20.58
N LEU A 198 -14.41 -4.59 21.10
CA LEU A 198 -14.67 -5.80 20.31
C LEU A 198 -15.96 -5.66 19.50
N ALA A 199 -17.05 -5.18 20.12
CA ALA A 199 -18.32 -4.94 19.42
C ALA A 199 -18.17 -3.85 18.35
N SER A 200 -17.46 -2.75 18.66
CA SER A 200 -17.17 -1.68 17.68
C SER A 200 -16.38 -2.20 16.48
N TYR A 201 -15.35 -3.02 16.69
CA TYR A 201 -14.57 -3.62 15.62
C TYR A 201 -15.38 -4.56 14.74
N TYR A 202 -16.29 -5.34 15.33
CA TYR A 202 -17.17 -6.21 14.55
C TYR A 202 -18.07 -5.39 13.64
N GLU A 203 -18.67 -4.33 14.17
CA GLU A 203 -19.54 -3.45 13.40
C GLU A 203 -18.82 -2.75 12.25
N GLN A 204 -17.60 -2.25 12.50
CA GLN A 204 -16.74 -1.68 11.45
C GLN A 204 -16.46 -2.68 10.32
N LEU A 205 -16.18 -3.95 10.65
CA LEU A 205 -15.94 -5.00 9.64
C LEU A 205 -17.23 -5.42 8.93
N ARG A 206 -18.35 -5.50 9.63
CA ARG A 206 -19.66 -5.78 9.04
C ARG A 206 -19.98 -4.76 7.97
N GLU A 207 -19.88 -3.47 8.29
CA GLU A 207 -20.12 -2.35 7.35
C GLU A 207 -19.12 -2.35 6.18
N ALA A 208 -17.84 -2.66 6.44
CA ALA A 208 -16.85 -2.80 5.37
C ALA A 208 -17.17 -3.96 4.41
N MET A 209 -17.56 -5.12 4.95
CA MET A 209 -17.96 -6.29 4.15
C MET A 209 -19.25 -6.00 3.37
N LEU A 210 -20.19 -5.28 3.97
CA LEU A 210 -21.42 -4.83 3.31
C LEU A 210 -21.13 -3.94 2.11
N THR A 211 -20.27 -2.94 2.30
CA THR A 211 -19.83 -2.01 1.24
C THR A 211 -19.13 -2.76 0.10
N LEU A 212 -18.26 -3.73 0.42
CA LEU A 212 -17.63 -4.58 -0.58
C LEU A 212 -18.68 -5.33 -1.42
N VAL A 213 -19.62 -6.02 -0.77
CA VAL A 213 -20.64 -6.83 -1.44
C VAL A 213 -21.58 -5.99 -2.28
N GLN A 214 -22.02 -4.83 -1.78
CA GLN A 214 -22.83 -3.86 -2.55
C GLN A 214 -22.09 -3.34 -3.79
N SER A 215 -20.76 -3.29 -3.74
CA SER A 215 -19.92 -2.92 -4.89
C SER A 215 -19.58 -4.09 -5.83
N GLY A 216 -20.15 -5.28 -5.58
CA GLY A 216 -19.91 -6.52 -6.34
C GLY A 216 -18.57 -7.19 -6.03
N LEU A 217 -17.98 -6.90 -4.87
CA LEU A 217 -16.64 -7.36 -4.49
C LEU A 217 -16.68 -8.26 -3.25
N VAL A 218 -15.72 -9.17 -3.19
CA VAL A 218 -15.38 -10.00 -2.03
C VAL A 218 -13.89 -9.88 -1.80
N HIS A 219 -13.45 -9.90 -0.54
CA HIS A 219 -12.02 -9.87 -0.23
C HIS A 219 -11.32 -11.19 -0.62
N GLY A 220 -11.94 -12.34 -0.33
CA GLY A 220 -11.51 -13.67 -0.77
C GLY A 220 -10.41 -14.32 0.07
N ASP A 221 -9.82 -13.58 1.01
CA ASP A 221 -8.90 -14.07 2.03
C ASP A 221 -8.95 -13.18 3.28
N LEU A 222 -10.13 -12.64 3.61
CA LEU A 222 -10.27 -11.78 4.78
C LEU A 222 -10.11 -12.62 6.05
N SER A 223 -9.23 -12.16 6.92
CA SER A 223 -8.97 -12.79 8.20
C SER A 223 -8.43 -11.76 9.20
N PRO A 224 -8.44 -12.07 10.51
CA PRO A 224 -7.85 -11.19 11.53
C PRO A 224 -6.34 -10.93 11.33
N TYR A 225 -5.68 -11.72 10.48
CA TYR A 225 -4.30 -11.44 10.11
C TYR A 225 -4.21 -10.32 9.07
N ASN A 226 -5.20 -10.12 8.22
CA ASN A 226 -5.22 -9.11 7.16
C ASN A 226 -5.93 -7.82 7.58
N ILE A 227 -6.06 -7.60 8.89
CA ILE A 227 -6.67 -6.42 9.49
C ILE A 227 -5.68 -5.85 10.52
N LEU A 228 -5.42 -4.56 10.46
CA LEU A 228 -4.68 -3.80 11.47
C LEU A 228 -5.65 -3.09 12.41
N ALA A 229 -5.30 -3.01 13.69
CA ALA A 229 -6.10 -2.38 14.73
C ALA A 229 -5.36 -1.14 15.28
N ALA A 230 -5.77 0.03 14.81
CA ALA A 230 -5.19 1.34 15.11
C ALA A 230 -6.02 2.08 16.18
N GLY A 231 -5.84 1.69 17.45
CA GLY A 231 -6.66 2.21 18.54
C GLY A 231 -8.12 1.80 18.32
N GLU A 232 -9.03 2.75 18.16
CA GLU A 232 -10.46 2.46 17.94
C GLU A 232 -10.82 2.14 16.48
N ARG A 233 -9.87 2.29 15.54
CA ARG A 233 -10.11 2.10 14.10
C ARG A 233 -9.48 0.82 13.58
N LEU A 234 -10.13 0.19 12.62
CA LEU A 234 -9.54 -0.90 11.84
C LEU A 234 -8.98 -0.38 10.51
N ALA A 235 -8.04 -1.13 9.94
CA ALA A 235 -7.61 -0.97 8.55
C ALA A 235 -7.42 -2.34 7.89
N ILE A 236 -8.11 -2.60 6.80
CA ILE A 236 -8.00 -3.81 5.98
C ILE A 236 -6.79 -3.66 5.05
N ILE A 237 -5.95 -4.68 5.02
CA ILE A 237 -4.73 -4.73 4.20
C ILE A 237 -4.70 -5.99 3.34
N ASP A 238 -3.77 -6.03 2.39
CA ASP A 238 -3.57 -7.18 1.49
C ASP A 238 -4.79 -7.44 0.57
N LEU A 239 -5.06 -6.45 -0.29
CA LEU A 239 -6.18 -6.44 -1.24
C LEU A 239 -5.93 -7.06 -2.63
N PRO A 240 -4.78 -7.65 -3.02
CA PRO A 240 -4.61 -8.15 -4.40
C PRO A 240 -5.54 -9.32 -4.74
N GLN A 241 -6.24 -9.90 -3.76
CA GLN A 241 -7.15 -11.03 -3.93
C GLN A 241 -8.64 -10.63 -4.09
N LEU A 242 -8.97 -9.35 -4.30
CA LEU A 242 -10.37 -8.96 -4.53
C LEU A 242 -11.00 -9.80 -5.65
N VAL A 243 -12.10 -10.46 -5.32
CA VAL A 243 -12.85 -11.33 -6.22
C VAL A 243 -14.15 -10.66 -6.63
N ASP A 244 -14.52 -10.78 -7.90
CA ASP A 244 -15.86 -10.43 -8.36
C ASP A 244 -16.87 -11.41 -7.76
N LEU A 245 -17.80 -10.90 -6.96
CA LEU A 245 -18.78 -11.71 -6.23
C LEU A 245 -19.62 -12.61 -7.15
N VAL A 246 -19.89 -12.15 -8.38
CA VAL A 246 -20.89 -12.74 -9.29
C VAL A 246 -20.23 -13.34 -10.51
N GLY A 247 -19.24 -12.62 -11.05
CA GLY A 247 -18.43 -13.03 -12.19
C GLY A 247 -17.48 -14.17 -11.88
N ASN A 248 -17.18 -14.44 -10.60
CA ASN A 248 -16.42 -15.62 -10.19
C ASN A 248 -17.36 -16.74 -9.74
N ALA A 249 -17.18 -17.94 -10.32
CA ALA A 249 -17.95 -19.13 -9.95
C ALA A 249 -17.85 -19.51 -8.46
N GLN A 250 -16.79 -19.09 -7.78
CA GLN A 250 -16.55 -19.31 -6.36
C GLN A 250 -16.77 -18.05 -5.51
N GLY A 251 -17.34 -16.97 -6.06
CA GLY A 251 -17.50 -15.69 -5.37
C GLY A 251 -18.27 -15.80 -4.04
N PHE A 252 -19.38 -16.55 -4.03
CA PHE A 252 -20.16 -16.80 -2.81
C PHE A 252 -19.43 -17.67 -1.79
N ASP A 253 -18.64 -18.65 -2.24
CA ASP A 253 -17.84 -19.50 -1.35
C ASP A 253 -16.72 -18.68 -0.67
N PHE A 254 -16.10 -17.76 -1.41
CA PHE A 254 -15.14 -16.81 -0.86
C PHE A 254 -15.78 -15.89 0.19
N LEU A 255 -16.99 -15.39 -0.08
CA LEU A 255 -17.70 -14.54 0.87
C LEU A 255 -18.04 -15.30 2.15
N LEU A 256 -18.56 -16.52 2.04
CA LEU A 256 -18.86 -17.35 3.21
C LEU A 256 -17.59 -17.68 4.01
N ARG A 257 -16.46 -17.91 3.34
CA ARG A 257 -15.17 -18.13 3.99
C ARG A 257 -14.71 -16.88 4.76
N ASP A 258 -14.85 -15.70 4.17
CA ASP A 258 -14.53 -14.43 4.84
C ASP A 258 -15.41 -14.24 6.10
N CYS A 259 -16.73 -14.45 6.00
CA CYS A 259 -17.65 -14.42 7.15
C CYS A 259 -17.22 -15.41 8.23
N THR A 260 -16.89 -16.64 7.83
CA THR A 260 -16.46 -17.70 8.76
C THR A 260 -15.19 -17.32 9.51
N ASN A 261 -14.18 -16.80 8.81
CA ASN A 261 -12.91 -16.40 9.43
C ASN A 261 -13.12 -15.28 10.46
N ILE A 262 -13.93 -14.28 10.10
CA ILE A 262 -14.23 -13.12 10.95
C ILE A 262 -15.05 -13.55 12.16
N CYS A 263 -16.24 -14.12 11.97
CA CYS A 263 -17.12 -14.51 13.08
C CYS A 263 -16.43 -15.50 14.03
N THR A 264 -15.62 -16.44 13.52
CA THR A 264 -14.85 -17.36 14.37
C THR A 264 -13.91 -16.62 15.33
N TRP A 265 -13.26 -15.55 14.88
CA TRP A 265 -12.33 -14.79 15.72
C TRP A 265 -13.04 -13.97 16.79
N PHE A 266 -14.17 -13.35 16.44
CA PHE A 266 -15.02 -12.58 17.35
C PHE A 266 -15.72 -13.47 18.38
N ALA A 267 -16.27 -14.61 17.96
CA ALA A 267 -16.89 -15.60 18.83
C ALA A 267 -15.91 -16.14 19.88
N ARG A 268 -14.66 -16.41 19.49
CA ARG A 268 -13.60 -16.83 20.43
C ARG A 268 -13.24 -15.77 21.47
N ARG A 269 -13.66 -14.52 21.28
CA ARG A 269 -13.45 -13.40 22.21
C ARG A 269 -14.72 -13.02 22.99
N GLY A 270 -15.78 -13.81 22.85
CA GLY A 270 -17.00 -13.66 23.64
C GLY A 270 -18.08 -12.79 23.00
N LEU A 271 -17.96 -12.46 21.71
CA LEU A 271 -19.05 -11.82 20.96
C LEU A 271 -19.98 -12.89 20.38
N GLU A 272 -21.29 -12.77 20.56
CA GLU A 272 -22.26 -13.69 19.96
C GLU A 272 -22.48 -13.30 18.49
N VAL A 273 -21.87 -14.04 17.56
CA VAL A 273 -21.96 -13.81 16.11
C VAL A 273 -22.00 -15.14 15.36
N ASP A 274 -22.84 -15.23 14.33
CA ASP A 274 -22.96 -16.41 13.46
C ASP A 274 -22.48 -16.06 12.03
N PRO A 275 -21.53 -16.82 11.46
CA PRO A 275 -21.09 -16.60 10.08
C PRO A 275 -22.20 -16.79 9.03
N GLN A 276 -23.20 -17.64 9.27
CA GLN A 276 -24.32 -17.85 8.35
C GLN A 276 -25.30 -16.68 8.38
N GLU A 277 -25.55 -16.10 9.56
CA GLU A 277 -26.37 -14.90 9.70
C GLU A 277 -25.71 -13.72 8.99
N LEU A 278 -24.41 -13.49 9.24
CA LEU A 278 -23.65 -12.45 8.54
C LEU A 278 -23.64 -12.68 7.02
N PHE A 279 -23.41 -13.91 6.56
CA PHE A 279 -23.46 -14.23 5.14
C PHE A 279 -24.85 -13.95 4.53
N GLY A 280 -25.92 -14.35 5.21
CA GLY A 280 -27.30 -14.12 4.78
C GLY A 280 -27.63 -12.62 4.69
N GLU A 281 -27.19 -11.85 5.68
CA GLU A 281 -27.30 -10.39 5.68
C GLU A 281 -26.59 -9.77 4.46
N LEU A 282 -25.30 -10.09 4.28
CA LEU A 282 -24.52 -9.55 3.17
C LEU A 282 -25.13 -9.91 1.81
N MET A 283 -25.59 -11.15 1.64
CA MET A 283 -26.25 -11.60 0.42
C MET A 283 -27.60 -10.91 0.17
N ALA A 284 -28.32 -10.49 1.21
CA ALA A 284 -29.55 -9.72 1.06
C ALA A 284 -29.29 -8.29 0.53
N HIS A 285 -28.06 -7.81 0.65
CA HIS A 285 -27.59 -6.53 0.13
C HIS A 285 -26.68 -6.66 -1.11
N ALA A 286 -26.42 -7.89 -1.55
CA ALA A 286 -25.91 -8.11 -2.89
C ALA A 286 -27.05 -7.76 -3.85
N PHE A 287 -26.85 -6.73 -4.68
CA PHE A 287 -27.77 -6.20 -5.71
C PHE A 287 -28.86 -5.22 -5.22
#